data_AF-A0A2W0CD52-F1
#
_entry.id   AF-A0A2W0CD52-F1
#
_cell.length_a   1.000
_cell.length_b   1.000
_cell.length_c   1.000
_cell.angle_alpha   90.00
_cell.angle_beta   90.00
_cell.angle_gamma   90.00
#
_symmetry.space_group_name_H-M   'P 1'
#
loop_
_entity.id
_entity.type
_entity.pdbx_description
1 polymer ?
#
loop_
_entity_poly.entity_id
_entity_poly.type
_entity_poly.pdbx_seq_one_letter_code
_entity_poly.pdbx_strand_id
1 'polypeptide(L)'
;MYYGGNNHGSIVEIHEDWYIFYHRHTNGDAFNRQGCIERISFDEHGLISQVEMTSCGVNRGPLVGKGEYPAYLACNLFAKDDQMYTGGFGGGAWLDSRFPKITQDGRDGDEEVGYIANMVDSATAGFKYFNCDGIRQVTVKVRGYCNGEFEIKTAWDGPVLGTIPVHFTNEWKKYTADITVPDGKQALYLTYRGAGGASLASFTLA
;
A
#
# COMPACT_ATOMS: atom_id res chain seq x y z
N MET A 1 -1.64 1.72 9.39
CA MET A 1 -0.46 1.22 10.12
C MET A 1 0.68 0.99 9.13
N TYR A 2 1.90 1.34 9.50
CA TYR A 2 3.13 1.12 8.74
C TYR A 2 4.28 0.94 9.75
N TYR A 3 5.34 0.22 9.39
CA TYR A 3 6.48 0.02 10.29
C TYR A 3 7.19 1.33 10.62
N GLY A 4 7.43 1.58 11.91
CA GLY A 4 8.06 2.78 12.41
C GLY A 4 9.55 2.88 12.07
N GLY A 5 10.09 4.06 12.27
CA GLY A 5 11.51 4.38 12.12
C GLY A 5 11.70 5.90 12.26
N ASN A 6 12.80 6.43 11.71
CA ASN A 6 12.95 7.89 11.65
C ASN A 6 11.91 8.51 10.71
N ASN A 7 11.62 9.78 10.94
CA ASN A 7 10.78 10.57 10.04
C ASN A 7 11.52 11.88 9.71
N HIS A 8 11.37 12.36 8.48
CA HIS A 8 11.99 13.59 7.99
C HIS A 8 11.09 14.20 6.93
N GLY A 9 11.00 15.52 6.89
CA GLY A 9 10.01 16.19 6.08
C GLY A 9 10.12 17.71 6.13
N SER A 10 9.24 18.35 5.38
CA SER A 10 9.09 19.80 5.32
C SER A 10 7.64 20.16 5.01
N ILE A 11 7.21 21.33 5.46
CA ILE A 11 5.93 21.92 5.04
C ILE A 11 6.22 22.92 3.93
N VAL A 12 5.50 22.79 2.81
CA VAL A 12 5.69 23.63 1.62
C VAL A 12 4.34 24.04 1.06
N GLU A 13 4.23 25.30 0.68
CA GLU A 13 3.12 25.82 -0.12
C GLU A 13 3.40 25.58 -1.60
N ILE A 14 2.46 24.93 -2.29
CA ILE A 14 2.52 24.69 -3.73
C ILE A 14 1.23 25.24 -4.32
N HIS A 15 1.35 26.33 -5.09
CA HIS A 15 0.22 27.17 -5.49
C HIS A 15 -0.53 27.72 -4.27
N GLU A 16 -1.81 27.38 -4.12
CA GLU A 16 -2.68 27.86 -3.04
C GLU A 16 -2.90 26.79 -1.95
N ASP A 17 -2.21 25.65 -2.05
CA ASP A 17 -2.35 24.52 -1.14
C ASP A 17 -1.06 24.29 -0.34
N TRP A 18 -1.23 23.90 0.91
CA TRP A 18 -0.14 23.53 1.80
C TRP A 18 0.01 22.02 1.88
N TYR A 19 1.26 21.56 1.89
CA TYR A 19 1.59 20.15 1.92
C TYR A 19 2.65 19.85 2.97
N ILE A 20 2.52 18.68 3.59
CA ILE A 20 3.59 18.06 4.38
C ILE A 20 4.27 16.99 3.55
N PHE A 21 5.58 17.15 3.34
CA PHE A 21 6.45 16.10 2.82
C PHE A 21 6.95 15.25 3.98
N TYR A 22 7.04 13.95 3.77
CA TYR A 22 7.58 13.00 4.72
C TYR A 22 8.17 11.80 3.97
N HIS A 23 8.64 10.77 4.67
CA HIS A 23 9.02 9.51 4.04
C HIS A 23 8.42 8.30 4.76
N ARG A 24 8.38 7.18 4.03
CA ARG A 24 8.19 5.83 4.60
C ARG A 24 9.37 4.94 4.24
N HIS A 25 9.60 3.90 5.03
CA HIS A 25 10.66 2.93 4.78
C HIS A 25 10.26 1.92 3.71
N THR A 26 11.21 1.57 2.86
CA THR A 26 11.10 0.56 1.78
C THR A 26 12.21 -0.46 1.94
N ASN A 27 12.21 -1.53 1.14
CA ASN A 27 13.19 -2.63 1.17
C ASN A 27 13.34 -3.39 2.51
N GLY A 28 12.57 -3.00 3.53
CA GLY A 28 12.53 -3.64 4.84
C GLY A 28 13.60 -3.11 5.80
N ASP A 29 14.16 -1.93 5.56
CA ASP A 29 15.23 -1.36 6.38
C ASP A 29 15.11 0.16 6.54
N ALA A 30 15.94 0.72 7.41
CA ALA A 30 15.95 2.13 7.78
C ALA A 30 16.62 3.05 6.75
N PHE A 31 17.34 2.50 5.78
CA PHE A 31 18.21 3.25 4.86
C PHE A 31 17.53 3.49 3.51
N ASN A 32 16.59 2.63 3.13
CA ASN A 32 15.78 2.73 1.92
C ASN A 32 14.44 3.42 2.20
N ARG A 33 14.16 4.52 1.51
CA ARG A 33 13.00 5.37 1.79
C ARG A 33 12.31 5.86 0.53
N GLN A 34 11.00 6.00 0.61
CA GLN A 34 10.18 6.61 -0.43
C GLN A 34 9.60 7.92 0.09
N GLY A 35 9.76 8.99 -0.69
CA GLY A 35 9.15 10.28 -0.40
C GLY A 35 7.63 10.21 -0.53
N CYS A 36 6.95 10.85 0.40
CA CYS A 36 5.50 10.93 0.50
C CYS A 36 5.09 12.39 0.67
N ILE A 37 3.83 12.68 0.35
CA ILE A 37 3.26 14.02 0.50
C ILE A 37 1.78 13.91 0.86
N GLU A 38 1.30 14.73 1.77
CA GLU A 38 -0.13 14.91 2.02
C GLU A 38 -0.49 16.39 2.05
N ARG A 39 -1.70 16.72 1.62
CA ARG A 39 -2.25 18.07 1.81
C ARG A 39 -2.57 18.31 3.28
N ILE A 40 -2.29 19.51 3.76
CA ILE A 40 -2.60 19.97 5.12
C ILE A 40 -3.43 21.25 5.07
N SER A 41 -4.08 21.55 6.19
CA SER A 41 -4.79 22.80 6.40
C SER A 41 -4.53 23.30 7.82
N PHE A 42 -4.63 24.61 7.98
CA PHE A 42 -4.55 25.28 9.27
C PHE A 42 -5.96 25.57 9.75
N ASP A 43 -6.23 25.31 11.03
CA ASP A 43 -7.47 25.74 11.67
C ASP A 43 -7.44 27.25 11.99
N GLU A 44 -8.51 27.76 12.60
CA GLU A 44 -8.65 29.17 12.99
C GLU A 44 -7.60 29.65 13.99
N HIS A 45 -6.89 28.74 14.65
CA HIS A 45 -5.80 29.02 15.58
C HIS A 45 -4.42 28.82 14.96
N GLY A 46 -4.35 28.48 13.67
CA GLY A 46 -3.10 28.21 12.96
C GLY A 46 -2.49 26.83 13.27
N LEU A 47 -3.27 25.90 13.84
CA LEU A 47 -2.81 24.55 14.15
C LEU A 47 -3.08 23.58 12.98
N ILE A 48 -2.22 22.58 12.87
CA ILE A 48 -2.37 21.48 11.90
C ILE A 48 -2.83 20.24 12.66
N SER A 49 -3.97 19.67 12.26
CA SER A 49 -4.45 18.38 12.78
C SER A 49 -3.51 17.23 12.37
N GLN A 50 -3.55 16.11 13.12
CA GLN A 50 -2.81 14.90 12.74
C GLN A 50 -3.17 14.50 11.30
N VAL A 51 -2.16 14.55 10.44
CA VAL A 51 -2.33 14.27 9.02
C VAL A 51 -2.42 12.76 8.81
N GLU A 52 -3.41 12.33 8.04
CA GLU A 52 -3.61 10.94 7.69
C GLU A 52 -2.69 10.56 6.51
N MET A 53 -1.99 9.43 6.62
CA MET A 53 -1.27 8.87 5.47
C MET A 53 -2.25 8.27 4.46
N THR A 54 -2.12 8.69 3.20
CA THR A 54 -2.94 8.25 2.08
C THR A 54 -2.07 7.82 0.88
N SER A 55 -2.70 7.19 -0.09
CA SER A 55 -2.20 6.91 -1.44
C SER A 55 -2.46 8.07 -2.41
N CYS A 56 -3.16 9.14 -1.98
CA CYS A 56 -3.60 10.22 -2.84
C CYS A 56 -2.48 11.21 -3.18
N GLY A 57 -1.46 11.40 -2.33
CA GLY A 57 -0.38 12.32 -2.62
C GLY A 57 -0.87 13.76 -2.85
N VAL A 58 -0.45 14.37 -3.96
CA VAL A 58 -0.85 15.74 -4.37
C VAL A 58 -2.30 15.86 -4.85
N ASN A 59 -3.05 14.75 -4.96
CA ASN A 59 -4.42 14.81 -5.43
C ASN A 59 -5.31 15.58 -4.43
N ARG A 60 -6.18 16.46 -4.94
CA ARG A 60 -7.13 17.25 -4.13
C ARG A 60 -8.33 16.44 -3.61
N GLY A 61 -8.23 15.10 -3.61
CA GLY A 61 -9.30 14.19 -3.23
C GLY A 61 -8.90 12.72 -3.42
N PRO A 62 -9.86 11.79 -3.26
CA PRO A 62 -9.65 10.37 -3.58
C PRO A 62 -9.17 10.17 -5.03
N LEU A 63 -8.31 9.18 -5.24
CA LEU A 63 -7.96 8.69 -6.57
C LEU A 63 -9.22 8.23 -7.30
N VAL A 64 -9.19 8.20 -8.64
CA VAL A 64 -10.30 7.63 -9.41
C VAL A 64 -10.46 6.15 -9.06
N GLY A 65 -11.66 5.68 -8.74
CA GLY A 65 -11.89 4.27 -8.40
C GLY A 65 -11.91 3.34 -9.60
N LYS A 66 -11.11 3.60 -10.64
CA LYS A 66 -11.12 2.86 -11.91
C LYS A 66 -9.72 2.82 -12.51
N GLY A 67 -9.37 1.71 -13.14
CA GLY A 67 -8.07 1.52 -13.79
C GLY A 67 -7.04 0.83 -12.89
N GLU A 68 -5.81 0.73 -13.39
CA GLU A 68 -4.72 -0.02 -12.76
C GLU A 68 -3.88 0.90 -11.86
N TYR A 69 -3.69 0.50 -10.60
CA TYR A 69 -2.91 1.23 -9.60
C TYR A 69 -1.72 0.38 -9.12
N PRO A 70 -0.50 0.92 -9.13
CA PRO A 70 0.67 0.20 -8.68
C PRO A 70 0.66 0.02 -7.15
N ALA A 71 1.13 -1.15 -6.70
CA ALA A 71 1.08 -1.53 -5.29
C ALA A 71 2.05 -0.72 -4.42
N TYR A 72 3.09 -0.10 -5.01
CA TYR A 72 3.98 0.81 -4.27
C TYR A 72 3.25 2.03 -3.69
N LEU A 73 2.01 2.30 -4.10
CA LEU A 73 1.15 3.35 -3.52
C LEU A 73 0.55 2.98 -2.16
N ALA A 74 0.78 1.76 -1.65
CA ALA A 74 0.27 1.34 -0.35
C ALA A 74 0.72 2.34 0.74
N CYS A 75 -0.27 2.90 1.44
CA CYS A 75 -0.06 3.81 2.55
C CYS A 75 -0.06 3.08 3.90
N ASN A 76 -0.51 1.81 3.92
CA ASN A 76 -0.45 0.94 5.08
C ASN A 76 0.10 -0.43 4.72
N LEU A 77 0.97 -0.97 5.58
CA LEU A 77 1.50 -2.33 5.54
C LEU A 77 1.50 -2.88 6.95
N PHE A 78 0.95 -4.07 7.13
CA PHE A 78 0.93 -4.77 8.42
C PHE A 78 0.67 -6.27 8.23
N ALA A 79 0.83 -7.04 9.30
CA ALA A 79 0.54 -8.47 9.36
C ALA A 79 -0.09 -8.80 10.72
N LYS A 80 -0.44 -10.06 10.98
CA LYS A 80 -0.97 -10.51 12.28
C LYS A 80 0.03 -10.32 13.42
N ASP A 81 1.31 -10.54 13.13
CA ASP A 81 2.40 -10.34 14.09
C ASP A 81 2.70 -8.84 14.14
N ASP A 82 2.75 -8.29 15.34
CA ASP A 82 3.09 -6.88 15.52
C ASP A 82 4.59 -6.65 15.27
N GLN A 83 4.90 -5.54 14.60
CA GLN A 83 6.25 -5.02 14.44
C GLN A 83 6.22 -3.50 14.48
N MET A 84 6.80 -2.98 15.55
CA MET A 84 6.84 -1.54 15.77
C MET A 84 7.77 -0.83 14.78
N TYR A 85 8.89 -1.44 14.42
CA TYR A 85 9.94 -0.79 13.62
C TYR A 85 10.34 -1.60 12.39
N THR A 86 10.81 -0.90 11.36
CA THR A 86 11.55 -1.50 10.25
C THR A 86 12.93 -2.02 10.72
N GLY A 87 13.63 -2.77 9.85
CA GLY A 87 15.00 -3.20 10.10
C GLY A 87 15.96 -2.01 10.26
N GLY A 88 17.05 -2.19 11.02
CA GLY A 88 18.05 -1.16 11.28
C GLY A 88 17.88 -0.43 12.63
N PHE A 89 16.81 -0.71 13.38
CA PHE A 89 16.54 -0.14 14.70
C PHE A 89 16.65 -1.17 15.84
N GLY A 90 17.82 -1.82 15.97
CA GLY A 90 18.14 -2.72 17.10
C GLY A 90 17.61 -4.16 17.01
N GLY A 91 16.63 -4.43 16.13
CA GLY A 91 16.06 -5.77 15.90
C GLY A 91 16.71 -6.61 14.79
N GLY A 92 17.85 -6.16 14.24
CA GLY A 92 18.48 -6.72 13.04
C GLY A 92 18.52 -5.71 11.90
N ALA A 93 19.26 -6.01 10.82
CA ALA A 93 19.46 -5.08 9.71
C ALA A 93 18.23 -4.96 8.78
N TRP A 94 17.34 -5.96 8.78
CA TRP A 94 16.21 -6.07 7.84
C TRP A 94 14.96 -6.61 8.56
N LEU A 95 13.78 -6.19 8.11
CA LEU A 95 12.51 -6.87 8.39
C LEU A 95 12.56 -8.28 7.81
N ASP A 96 12.19 -9.27 8.61
CA ASP A 96 12.15 -10.65 8.16
C ASP A 96 10.99 -10.93 7.17
N SER A 97 10.96 -12.15 6.62
CA SER A 97 10.03 -12.56 5.56
C SER A 97 8.56 -12.57 5.95
N ARG A 98 8.21 -12.39 7.24
CA ARG A 98 6.81 -12.34 7.69
C ARG A 98 6.14 -11.01 7.34
N PHE A 99 6.93 -9.97 7.12
CA PHE A 99 6.42 -8.60 6.99
C PHE A 99 6.45 -8.13 5.53
N PRO A 100 5.31 -7.65 4.99
CA PRO A 100 5.27 -7.08 3.66
C PRO A 100 6.16 -5.84 3.57
N LYS A 101 6.76 -5.62 2.40
CA LYS A 101 7.61 -4.45 2.15
C LYS A 101 7.47 -3.97 0.72
N ILE A 102 7.41 -2.66 0.53
CA ILE A 102 7.57 -2.05 -0.80
C ILE A 102 9.04 -2.19 -1.21
N THR A 103 9.28 -2.70 -2.41
CA THR A 103 10.60 -2.92 -3.00
C THR A 103 10.49 -2.83 -4.53
N GLN A 104 11.58 -3.00 -5.26
CA GLN A 104 11.61 -3.01 -6.71
C GLN A 104 12.71 -3.95 -7.21
N ASP A 105 12.59 -4.40 -8.46
CA ASP A 105 13.68 -5.07 -9.15
C ASP A 105 14.71 -4.01 -9.63
N GLY A 106 15.85 -4.48 -10.13
CA GLY A 106 16.88 -3.61 -10.70
C GLY A 106 17.94 -3.16 -9.70
N ARG A 107 18.77 -2.23 -10.14
CA ARG A 107 19.90 -1.64 -9.39
C ARG A 107 19.81 -0.11 -9.42
N ASP A 108 20.73 0.54 -8.70
CA ASP A 108 20.84 1.98 -8.68
C ASP A 108 20.91 2.56 -10.11
N GLY A 109 19.99 3.47 -10.41
CA GLY A 109 19.85 4.10 -11.73
C GLY A 109 18.82 3.47 -12.66
N ASP A 110 18.29 2.29 -12.34
CA ASP A 110 17.20 1.69 -13.12
C ASP A 110 15.83 2.32 -12.74
N GLU A 111 14.97 2.52 -13.75
CA GLU A 111 13.59 2.99 -13.57
C GLU A 111 12.61 1.82 -13.59
N GLU A 112 12.58 1.06 -12.50
CA GLU A 112 11.71 -0.11 -12.35
C GLU A 112 10.47 0.19 -11.50
N VAL A 113 9.34 -0.44 -11.85
CA VAL A 113 8.09 -0.29 -11.11
C VAL A 113 8.16 -1.06 -9.81
N GLY A 114 7.99 -0.35 -8.69
CA GLY A 114 7.93 -0.96 -7.36
C GLY A 114 6.71 -1.86 -7.15
N TYR A 115 6.86 -2.83 -6.26
CA TYR A 115 5.85 -3.80 -5.88
C TYR A 115 5.92 -4.08 -4.36
N ILE A 116 4.92 -4.78 -3.82
CA ILE A 116 4.93 -5.24 -2.43
C ILE A 116 5.40 -6.69 -2.41
N ALA A 117 6.56 -6.95 -1.81
CA ALA A 117 7.06 -8.28 -1.54
C ALA A 117 6.50 -8.81 -0.21
N ASN A 118 6.72 -10.10 0.06
CA ASN A 118 6.34 -10.76 1.31
C ASN A 118 4.84 -10.65 1.64
N MET A 119 3.98 -10.74 0.63
CA MET A 119 2.55 -11.00 0.85
C MET A 119 2.39 -12.47 1.25
N VAL A 120 2.71 -12.77 2.50
CA VAL A 120 2.52 -14.08 3.16
C VAL A 120 1.23 -14.08 3.98
N ASP A 121 0.84 -15.22 4.57
CA ASP A 121 -0.40 -15.32 5.34
C ASP A 121 -0.56 -14.15 6.34
N SER A 122 -1.70 -13.47 6.27
CA SER A 122 -2.09 -12.26 7.02
C SER A 122 -1.47 -10.92 6.59
N ALA A 123 -0.46 -10.92 5.71
CA ALA A 123 0.11 -9.68 5.20
C ALA A 123 -0.97 -8.86 4.49
N THR A 124 -1.09 -7.59 4.87
CA THR A 124 -2.14 -6.69 4.39
C THR A 124 -1.54 -5.39 3.88
N ALA A 125 -1.94 -5.02 2.67
CA ALA A 125 -1.63 -3.73 2.06
C ALA A 125 -2.88 -2.86 2.00
N GLY A 126 -2.79 -1.63 2.52
CA GLY A 126 -3.88 -0.66 2.53
C GLY A 126 -3.64 0.53 1.59
N PHE A 127 -4.68 0.92 0.87
CA PHE A 127 -4.69 1.97 -0.14
C PHE A 127 -5.86 2.91 0.15
N LYS A 128 -5.59 4.22 0.26
CA LYS A 128 -6.59 5.21 0.68
C LYS A 128 -6.44 6.48 -0.15
N TYR A 129 -7.45 7.08 -0.76
CA TYR A 129 -8.81 6.60 -0.99
C TYR A 129 -9.10 6.59 -2.48
N PHE A 130 -10.16 5.90 -2.86
CA PHE A 130 -10.66 5.81 -4.22
C PHE A 130 -12.11 6.30 -4.27
N ASN A 131 -12.47 7.05 -5.29
CA ASN A 131 -13.86 7.38 -5.60
C ASN A 131 -14.42 6.27 -6.50
N CYS A 132 -15.02 5.26 -5.88
CA CYS A 132 -15.58 4.10 -6.55
C CYS A 132 -17.00 4.38 -7.04
N ASP A 133 -17.31 3.98 -8.26
CA ASP A 133 -18.65 4.08 -8.84
C ASP A 133 -18.86 2.90 -9.79
N GLY A 134 -19.77 2.00 -9.42
CA GLY A 134 -20.14 0.86 -10.24
C GLY A 134 -19.05 -0.21 -10.38
N ILE A 135 -18.15 -0.34 -9.41
CA ILE A 135 -17.03 -1.30 -9.47
C ILE A 135 -17.54 -2.72 -9.21
N ARG A 136 -17.40 -3.59 -10.20
CA ARG A 136 -17.91 -4.97 -10.19
C ARG A 136 -16.82 -6.02 -10.33
N GLN A 137 -15.62 -5.61 -10.72
CA GLN A 137 -14.51 -6.51 -10.94
C GLN A 137 -13.23 -5.93 -10.35
N VAL A 138 -12.48 -6.80 -9.67
CA VAL A 138 -11.17 -6.48 -9.13
C VAL A 138 -10.15 -7.45 -9.73
N THR A 139 -9.03 -6.91 -10.19
CA THR A 139 -7.89 -7.70 -10.68
C THR A 139 -6.66 -7.39 -9.84
N VAL A 140 -5.86 -8.41 -9.52
CA VAL A 140 -4.52 -8.25 -8.96
C VAL A 140 -3.47 -8.76 -9.93
N LYS A 141 -2.32 -8.09 -10.00
CA LYS A 141 -1.15 -8.51 -10.78
C LYS A 141 -0.08 -9.03 -9.83
N VAL A 142 0.20 -10.33 -9.90
CA VAL A 142 0.95 -11.07 -8.88
C VAL A 142 2.02 -11.95 -9.52
N ARG A 143 3.12 -12.14 -8.80
CA ARG A 143 4.12 -13.21 -9.05
C ARG A 143 4.55 -13.87 -7.73
N GLY A 144 5.23 -15.00 -7.79
CA GLY A 144 5.91 -15.60 -6.65
C GLY A 144 5.53 -17.05 -6.37
N TYR A 145 6.19 -17.63 -5.36
CA TYR A 145 5.93 -18.97 -4.85
C TYR A 145 4.77 -18.94 -3.85
N CYS A 146 3.56 -18.71 -4.37
CA CYS A 146 2.33 -18.61 -3.60
C CYS A 146 1.31 -19.68 -3.97
N ASN A 147 0.47 -20.06 -3.02
CA ASN A 147 -0.74 -20.82 -3.24
C ASN A 147 -1.78 -20.37 -2.21
N GLY A 148 -2.68 -19.48 -2.63
CA GLY A 148 -3.54 -18.76 -1.72
C GLY A 148 -4.50 -17.83 -2.45
N GLU A 149 -4.94 -16.78 -1.76
CA GLU A 149 -5.87 -15.80 -2.30
C GLU A 149 -5.63 -14.41 -1.68
N PHE A 150 -6.07 -13.38 -2.40
CA PHE A 150 -6.19 -12.04 -1.86
C PHE A 150 -7.63 -11.76 -1.45
N GLU A 151 -7.87 -11.51 -0.16
CA GLU A 151 -9.11 -10.94 0.35
C GLU A 151 -9.16 -9.44 0.02
N ILE A 152 -10.28 -8.97 -0.50
CA ILE A 152 -10.54 -7.54 -0.76
C ILE A 152 -11.48 -6.98 0.31
N LYS A 153 -11.10 -5.89 0.97
CA LYS A 153 -11.89 -5.23 2.03
C LYS A 153 -11.88 -3.71 1.84
N THR A 154 -12.84 -3.01 2.44
CA THR A 154 -12.88 -1.54 2.47
C THR A 154 -12.54 -0.92 3.83
N ALA A 155 -12.31 -1.77 4.84
CA ALA A 155 -11.75 -1.39 6.13
C ALA A 155 -10.71 -2.45 6.56
N TRP A 156 -9.73 -2.04 7.37
CA TRP A 156 -8.62 -2.90 7.77
C TRP A 156 -9.09 -4.13 8.58
N ASP A 157 -10.14 -3.95 9.38
CA ASP A 157 -10.84 -4.95 10.20
C ASP A 157 -12.27 -5.23 9.69
N GLY A 158 -12.58 -4.80 8.47
CA GLY A 158 -13.90 -4.95 7.87
C GLY A 158 -14.17 -6.34 7.28
N PRO A 159 -15.42 -6.57 6.85
CA PRO A 159 -15.79 -7.80 6.16
C PRO A 159 -15.05 -7.93 4.82
N VAL A 160 -14.80 -9.18 4.42
CA VAL A 160 -14.27 -9.52 3.09
C VAL A 160 -15.38 -9.34 2.06
N LEU A 161 -15.14 -8.52 1.04
CA LEU A 161 -16.05 -8.32 -0.09
C LEU A 161 -15.97 -9.47 -1.10
N GLY A 162 -14.81 -10.09 -1.22
CA GLY A 162 -14.56 -11.24 -2.07
C GLY A 162 -13.08 -11.63 -2.04
N THR A 163 -12.75 -12.76 -2.67
CA THR A 163 -11.38 -13.26 -2.74
C THR A 163 -10.95 -13.49 -4.19
N ILE A 164 -9.65 -13.35 -4.44
CA ILE A 164 -9.02 -13.61 -5.74
C ILE A 164 -7.98 -14.71 -5.56
N PRO A 165 -8.25 -15.95 -6.02
CA PRO A 165 -7.29 -17.04 -5.96
C PRO A 165 -6.05 -16.74 -6.80
N VAL A 166 -4.88 -17.04 -6.24
CA VAL A 166 -3.57 -16.88 -6.88
C VAL A 166 -2.72 -18.11 -6.66
N HIS A 167 -1.93 -18.45 -7.67
CA HIS A 167 -1.03 -19.60 -7.64
C HIS A 167 0.35 -19.20 -8.12
N PHE A 168 1.29 -20.13 -7.97
CA PHE A 168 2.67 -19.98 -8.39
C PHE A 168 2.79 -19.47 -9.82
N THR A 169 3.63 -18.45 -9.99
CA THR A 169 4.05 -17.93 -11.29
C THR A 169 5.39 -17.21 -11.16
N ASN A 170 6.28 -17.41 -12.11
CA ASN A 170 7.56 -16.68 -12.20
C ASN A 170 7.44 -15.35 -12.97
N GLU A 171 6.30 -15.12 -13.63
CA GLU A 171 6.00 -13.90 -14.37
C GLU A 171 4.85 -13.14 -13.72
N TRP A 172 4.77 -11.84 -13.97
CA TRP A 172 3.66 -11.02 -13.52
C TRP A 172 2.36 -11.40 -14.21
N LYS A 173 1.46 -12.05 -13.48
CA LYS A 173 0.19 -12.56 -14.00
C LYS A 173 -0.99 -11.83 -13.39
N LYS A 174 -1.99 -11.51 -14.21
CA LYS A 174 -3.26 -10.93 -13.77
C LYS A 174 -4.23 -12.04 -13.32
N TYR A 175 -4.86 -11.84 -12.17
CA TYR A 175 -5.91 -12.68 -11.61
C TYR A 175 -7.11 -11.81 -11.28
N THR A 176 -8.30 -12.24 -11.67
CA THR A 176 -9.50 -11.41 -11.68
C THR A 176 -10.66 -12.15 -11.02
N ALA A 177 -11.48 -11.44 -10.24
CA ALA A 177 -12.73 -11.95 -9.71
C ALA A 177 -13.83 -10.88 -9.75
N ASP A 178 -15.07 -11.33 -9.82
CA ASP A 178 -16.26 -10.49 -9.73
C ASP A 178 -16.48 -10.10 -8.27
N ILE A 179 -16.04 -8.91 -7.90
CA ILE A 179 -16.10 -8.36 -6.55
C ILE A 179 -16.71 -6.96 -6.65
N THR A 180 -17.86 -6.77 -6.00
CA THR A 180 -18.49 -5.45 -5.93
C THR A 180 -17.84 -4.62 -4.83
N VAL A 181 -17.26 -3.48 -5.20
CA VAL A 181 -16.79 -2.48 -4.23
C VAL A 181 -17.91 -1.44 -4.07
N PRO A 182 -18.34 -1.10 -2.83
CA PRO A 182 -19.39 -0.11 -2.63
C PRO A 182 -19.05 1.26 -3.24
N ASP A 183 -20.06 1.94 -3.75
CA ASP A 183 -19.90 3.27 -4.35
C ASP A 183 -19.47 4.32 -3.30
N GLY A 184 -18.88 5.41 -3.79
CA GLY A 184 -18.38 6.52 -2.99
C GLY A 184 -16.90 6.39 -2.60
N LYS A 185 -16.49 7.13 -1.56
CA LYS A 185 -15.12 7.16 -1.08
C LYS A 185 -14.78 5.88 -0.33
N GLN A 186 -13.93 5.04 -0.92
CA GLN A 186 -13.50 3.76 -0.35
C GLN A 186 -12.00 3.73 -0.06
N ALA A 187 -11.64 3.13 1.06
CA ALA A 187 -10.30 2.55 1.22
C ALA A 187 -10.31 1.14 0.63
N LEU A 188 -9.14 0.60 0.29
CA LEU A 188 -8.98 -0.79 -0.12
C LEU A 188 -7.90 -1.43 0.72
N TYR A 189 -8.19 -2.61 1.25
CA TYR A 189 -7.24 -3.45 1.96
C TYR A 189 -7.18 -4.81 1.29
N LEU A 190 -5.98 -5.20 0.87
CA LEU A 190 -5.68 -6.46 0.22
C LEU A 190 -4.92 -7.33 1.21
N THR A 191 -5.57 -8.35 1.76
CA THR A 191 -4.95 -9.30 2.70
C THR A 191 -4.65 -10.60 1.98
N TYR A 192 -3.41 -11.09 2.05
CA TYR A 192 -3.08 -12.41 1.53
C TYR A 192 -3.42 -13.51 2.55
N ARG A 193 -4.01 -14.61 2.06
CA ARG A 193 -4.28 -15.84 2.82
C ARG A 193 -3.72 -17.04 2.07
N GLY A 194 -3.02 -17.91 2.77
CA GLY A 194 -2.54 -19.18 2.21
C GLY A 194 -1.04 -19.41 2.37
N ALA A 195 -0.55 -20.43 1.67
CA ALA A 195 0.84 -20.87 1.79
C ALA A 195 1.78 -20.10 0.86
N GLY A 196 3.05 -19.98 1.26
CA GLY A 196 4.07 -19.29 0.47
C GLY A 196 3.95 -17.77 0.53
N GLY A 197 4.58 -17.09 -0.43
CA GLY A 197 4.65 -15.63 -0.48
C GLY A 197 4.44 -15.09 -1.88
N ALA A 198 3.48 -14.18 -2.01
CA ALA A 198 3.23 -13.44 -3.23
C ALA A 198 4.01 -12.11 -3.24
N SER A 199 4.35 -11.66 -4.45
CA SER A 199 4.67 -10.27 -4.74
C SER A 199 3.47 -9.67 -5.47
N LEU A 200 2.99 -8.51 -5.00
CA LEU A 200 1.86 -7.78 -5.58
C LEU A 200 2.38 -6.55 -6.33
N ALA A 201 2.23 -6.52 -7.65
CA ALA A 201 2.67 -5.39 -8.49
C ALA A 201 1.61 -4.28 -8.58
N SER A 202 0.35 -4.65 -8.77
CA SER A 202 -0.75 -3.71 -8.99
C SER A 202 -2.10 -4.36 -8.71
N PHE A 203 -3.13 -3.52 -8.61
CA PHE A 203 -4.52 -3.94 -8.69
C PHE A 203 -5.27 -3.08 -9.70
N THR A 204 -6.40 -3.57 -10.21
CA THR A 204 -7.26 -2.86 -11.16
C THR A 204 -8.70 -2.89 -10.68
N LEU A 205 -9.38 -1.74 -10.75
CA LEU A 205 -10.80 -1.58 -10.46
C LEU A 205 -11.56 -1.38 -11.78
N ALA A 206 -12.61 -2.18 -12.01
CA ALA A 206 -13.41 -2.14 -13.22
C ALA A 206 -14.92 -2.33 -12.94
#